data_AF-A0A3D3A6V2-F1
#
_entry.id   AF-A0A3D3A6V2-F1
#
_cell.length_a   1.000
_cell.length_b   1.000
_cell.length_c   1.000
_cell.angle_alpha   90.00
_cell.angle_beta   90.00
_cell.angle_gamma   90.00
#
_symmetry.space_group_name_H-M   'P 1'
#
loop_
_entity.id
_entity.type
_entity.pdbx_description
1 polymer ?
#
loop_
_entity_poly.entity_id
_entity_poly.type
_entity_poly.pdbx_seq_one_letter_code
_entity_poly.pdbx_strand_id
1 'polypeptide(L)'
;ELNLSPDNQSVVVSALTATDTQPDASPMDGLAFAVQLLANHRDLTAQEVSASLNYQGGYSIFRHEGWHKYLTPEEETYADAHTLRSHIWESTAATDAFVTASLEGERISIQEALLLSNQNWIP
;
A
#
# COMPACT_ATOMS: atom_id res chain seq x y z
N GLU A 1 19.43 -40.54 37.63
CA GLU A 1 18.12 -40.16 37.06
C GLU A 1 17.82 -38.75 37.55
N LEU A 2 17.98 -37.65 36.81
CA LEU A 2 17.48 -37.27 35.47
C LEU A 2 15.97 -37.47 35.32
N ASN A 3 15.18 -36.41 35.59
CA ASN A 3 14.47 -35.71 34.51
C ASN A 3 13.84 -34.39 35.04
N LEU A 4 14.35 -33.25 34.56
CA LEU A 4 13.68 -31.95 34.64
C LEU A 4 12.61 -31.93 33.54
N SER A 5 11.38 -31.54 33.89
CA SER A 5 10.27 -31.36 32.95
C SER A 5 10.60 -30.34 31.87
N PRO A 6 10.09 -30.55 30.64
CA PRO A 6 9.71 -29.38 29.87
C PRO A 6 8.38 -29.54 29.11
N ASP A 7 7.95 -28.36 28.65
CA ASP A 7 7.13 -28.06 27.49
C ASP A 7 5.61 -27.90 27.62
N ASN A 8 5.26 -26.64 27.38
CA ASN A 8 3.96 -26.07 27.14
C ASN A 8 3.24 -26.77 25.98
N GLN A 9 1.93 -26.94 26.15
CA GLN A 9 1.07 -27.70 25.27
C GLN A 9 0.98 -27.10 23.86
N SER A 10 1.52 -27.83 22.89
CA SER A 10 1.09 -27.81 21.49
C SER A 10 -0.36 -28.30 21.40
N VAL A 11 -1.27 -27.47 20.90
CA VAL A 11 -2.55 -27.94 20.37
C VAL A 11 -2.44 -27.92 18.85
N VAL A 12 -2.29 -29.12 18.30
CA VAL A 12 -2.38 -29.43 16.89
C VAL A 12 -3.81 -29.20 16.41
N VAL A 13 -4.00 -28.42 15.35
CA VAL A 13 -5.18 -28.53 14.48
C VAL A 13 -4.71 -28.96 13.10
N SER A 14 -5.25 -30.10 12.70
CA SER A 14 -4.91 -30.91 11.56
C SER A 14 -5.14 -30.22 10.22
N ALA A 15 -4.25 -30.54 9.29
CA ALA A 15 -4.33 -30.21 7.87
C ALA A 15 -5.69 -30.60 7.26
N LEU A 16 -6.34 -29.62 6.65
CA LEU A 16 -7.31 -29.79 5.58
C LEU A 16 -6.85 -28.89 4.44
N THR A 17 -6.20 -29.49 3.44
CA THR A 17 -6.07 -29.01 2.05
C THR A 17 -6.15 -27.49 1.85
N ALA A 18 -5.01 -26.82 1.90
CA ALA A 18 -4.84 -25.50 1.33
C ALA A 18 -4.94 -25.64 -0.20
N THR A 19 -6.17 -25.64 -0.71
CA THR A 19 -6.41 -25.15 -2.06
C THR A 19 -6.05 -23.67 -2.01
N ASP A 20 -4.96 -23.35 -2.71
CA ASP A 20 -4.63 -22.03 -3.19
C ASP A 20 -5.90 -21.36 -3.73
N THR A 21 -6.51 -20.54 -2.90
CA THR A 21 -7.54 -19.60 -3.30
C THR A 21 -7.21 -18.35 -2.52
N GLN A 22 -6.13 -17.71 -2.98
CA GLN A 22 -5.99 -16.26 -2.88
C GLN A 22 -7.37 -15.68 -3.23
N PRO A 23 -8.00 -14.85 -2.36
CA PRO A 23 -9.21 -14.18 -2.77
C PRO A 23 -8.85 -13.42 -4.04
N ASP A 24 -9.43 -13.86 -5.17
CA ASP A 24 -9.35 -13.16 -6.44
C ASP A 24 -9.83 -11.75 -6.14
N ALA A 25 -8.86 -10.85 -5.99
CA ALA A 25 -9.07 -9.43 -5.76
C ALA A 25 -9.72 -8.90 -7.04
N SER A 26 -11.02 -9.10 -7.17
CA SER A 26 -11.77 -8.57 -8.28
C SER A 26 -11.70 -7.05 -8.13
N PRO A 27 -11.14 -6.31 -9.10
CA PRO A 27 -11.09 -4.87 -9.02
C PRO A 27 -12.53 -4.36 -8.84
N MET A 28 -12.80 -3.70 -7.71
CA MET A 28 -14.05 -3.00 -7.54
C MET A 28 -14.04 -1.80 -8.47
N ASP A 29 -15.07 -1.69 -9.30
CA ASP A 29 -15.18 -0.59 -10.26
C ASP A 29 -15.09 0.76 -9.52
N GLY A 30 -14.16 1.60 -9.96
CA GLY A 30 -13.88 2.90 -9.35
C GLY A 30 -12.94 2.89 -8.14
N LEU A 31 -12.57 1.74 -7.57
CA LEU A 31 -11.60 1.67 -6.47
C LEU A 31 -10.18 1.61 -7.01
N ALA A 32 -9.32 2.52 -6.54
CA ALA A 32 -7.93 2.61 -6.93
C ALA A 32 -7.02 2.88 -5.71
N PHE A 33 -5.80 2.35 -5.76
CA PHE A 33 -4.77 2.60 -4.76
C PHE A 33 -3.59 3.32 -5.40
N ALA A 34 -3.01 4.30 -4.72
CA ALA A 34 -1.81 4.98 -5.20
C ALA A 34 -0.86 5.27 -4.04
N VAL A 35 0.41 5.53 -4.32
CA VAL A 35 1.37 5.95 -3.32
C VAL A 35 1.54 7.45 -3.38
N GLN A 36 1.25 8.14 -2.27
CA GLN A 36 1.57 9.55 -2.14
C GLN A 36 3.05 9.70 -1.78
N LEU A 37 3.81 10.34 -2.66
CA LEU A 37 5.25 10.56 -2.51
C LEU A 37 5.56 11.78 -1.63
N LEU A 38 4.83 12.88 -1.88
CA LEU A 38 4.95 14.13 -1.13
C LEU A 38 3.70 14.99 -1.32
N ALA A 39 3.53 16.00 -0.47
CA ALA A 39 2.58 17.08 -0.68
C ALA A 39 3.28 18.43 -0.47
N ASN A 40 3.03 19.40 -1.36
CA ASN A 40 3.63 20.74 -1.27
C ASN A 40 2.60 21.83 -1.59
N HIS A 41 2.81 23.05 -1.07
CA HIS A 41 1.93 24.19 -1.34
C HIS A 41 2.21 24.88 -2.68
N ARG A 42 3.25 24.44 -3.41
CA ARG A 42 3.60 24.92 -4.75
C ARG A 42 3.85 23.73 -5.67
N ASP A 43 3.71 23.97 -6.96
CA ASP A 43 4.13 22.98 -7.96
C ASP A 43 5.65 22.88 -7.96
N LEU A 44 6.14 21.66 -7.76
CA LEU A 44 7.50 21.24 -8.05
C LEU A 44 7.59 20.75 -9.49
N THR A 45 8.66 21.14 -10.16
CA THR A 45 9.06 20.58 -11.44
C THR A 45 9.54 19.13 -11.28
N ALA A 46 9.55 18.34 -12.36
CA ALA A 46 10.11 17.00 -12.33
C ALA A 46 11.56 16.96 -11.83
N GLN A 47 12.36 17.96 -12.19
CA GLN A 47 13.74 18.09 -11.70
C GLN A 47 13.80 18.31 -10.18
N GLU A 48 12.91 19.14 -9.62
CA GLU A 48 12.84 19.35 -8.16
C GLU A 48 12.38 18.09 -7.42
N VAL A 49 11.41 17.35 -7.98
CA VAL A 49 10.96 16.06 -7.41
C VAL A 49 12.09 15.04 -7.42
N SER A 50 12.77 14.87 -8.56
CA SER A 50 13.91 13.96 -8.66
C SER A 50 15.09 14.39 -7.78
N ALA A 51 15.36 15.69 -7.64
CA ALA A 51 16.41 16.17 -6.75
C ALA A 51 16.07 15.96 -5.26
N SER A 52 14.79 16.07 -4.89
CA SER A 52 14.34 15.96 -3.50
C SER A 52 14.16 14.51 -3.06
N LEU A 53 13.55 13.68 -3.92
CA LEU A 53 13.19 12.31 -3.61
C LEU A 53 14.09 11.27 -4.28
N ASN A 54 14.90 11.63 -5.28
CA ASN A 54 15.55 10.64 -6.16
C ASN A 54 14.55 9.73 -6.89
N TYR A 55 13.31 10.22 -7.10
CA TYR A 55 12.27 9.51 -7.82
C TYR A 55 12.27 9.88 -9.32
N GLN A 56 12.21 8.87 -10.18
CA GLN A 56 12.21 9.02 -11.65
C GLN A 56 11.00 8.36 -12.32
N GLY A 57 10.08 7.78 -11.55
CA GLY A 57 8.86 7.17 -12.07
C GLY A 57 7.83 8.21 -12.52
N GLY A 58 6.77 7.73 -13.18
CA GLY A 58 5.61 8.56 -13.50
C GLY A 58 4.88 8.97 -12.22
N TYR A 59 4.28 10.17 -12.23
CA TYR A 59 3.40 10.62 -11.15
C TYR A 59 2.36 11.60 -11.69
N SER A 60 1.25 11.71 -10.97
CA SER A 60 0.18 12.66 -11.19
C SER A 60 0.12 13.67 -10.04
N ILE A 61 -0.30 14.90 -10.32
CA ILE A 61 -0.45 15.95 -9.30
C ILE A 61 -1.93 16.15 -9.02
N PHE A 62 -2.37 15.78 -7.82
CA PHE A 62 -3.72 16.04 -7.33
C PHE A 62 -3.75 17.30 -6.48
N ARG A 63 -4.64 18.25 -6.81
CA ARG A 63 -4.74 19.54 -6.12
C ARG A 63 -5.92 19.55 -5.16
N HIS A 64 -5.68 19.87 -3.90
CA HIS A 64 -6.73 19.92 -2.89
C HIS A 64 -6.41 20.96 -1.81
N GLU A 65 -7.27 21.96 -1.64
CA GLU A 65 -7.15 22.99 -0.59
C GLU A 65 -5.75 23.64 -0.52
N GLY A 66 -5.15 23.94 -1.68
CA GLY A 66 -3.82 24.55 -1.75
C GLY A 66 -2.66 23.57 -1.53
N TRP A 67 -2.93 22.27 -1.42
CA TRP A 67 -1.93 21.21 -1.49
C TRP A 67 -1.84 20.64 -2.90
N HIS A 68 -0.61 20.43 -3.36
CA HIS A 68 -0.26 19.68 -4.56
C HIS A 68 0.33 18.35 -4.11
N LYS A 69 -0.47 17.29 -4.23
CA LYS A 69 -0.14 15.94 -3.81
C LYS A 69 0.40 15.16 -5.00
N TYR A 70 1.56 14.54 -4.83
CA TYR A 70 2.24 13.78 -5.87
C TYR A 70 1.95 12.31 -5.65
N LEU A 71 1.21 11.72 -6.59
CA LEU A 71 0.72 10.35 -6.52
C LEU A 71 1.36 9.53 -7.63
N THR A 72 1.78 8.31 -7.33
CA THR A 72 2.15 7.33 -8.36
C THR A 72 0.94 7.00 -9.25
N PRO A 73 1.14 6.27 -10.36
CA PRO A 73 0.04 5.62 -11.06
C PRO A 73 -0.81 4.79 -10.09
N GLU A 74 -2.08 4.68 -10.44
CA GLU A 74 -3.06 3.91 -9.69
C GLU A 74 -2.87 2.41 -9.93
N GLU A 75 -2.94 1.65 -8.85
CA GLU A 75 -2.86 0.21 -8.78
C GLU A 75 -4.24 -0.36 -8.39
N GLU A 76 -4.57 -1.54 -8.90
CA GLU A 76 -5.86 -2.19 -8.68
C GLU A 76 -5.98 -2.82 -7.28
N THR A 77 -4.85 -3.16 -6.65
CA THR A 77 -4.82 -3.81 -5.34
C THR A 77 -4.02 -3.02 -4.31
N TYR A 78 -4.40 -3.15 -3.04
CA TYR A 78 -3.62 -2.59 -1.95
C TYR A 78 -2.23 -3.25 -1.86
N ALA A 79 -2.12 -4.53 -2.23
CA ALA A 79 -0.88 -5.28 -2.14
C ALA A 79 0.18 -4.79 -3.13
N ASP A 80 -0.22 -4.47 -4.36
CA ASP A 80 0.66 -3.88 -5.36
C ASP A 80 1.10 -2.48 -4.93
N ALA A 81 0.16 -1.63 -4.46
CA ALA A 81 0.49 -0.31 -3.95
C ALA A 81 1.42 -0.35 -2.72
N HIS A 82 1.24 -1.32 -1.82
CA HIS A 82 2.13 -1.52 -0.67
C HIS A 82 3.53 -2.00 -1.09
N THR A 83 3.60 -2.91 -2.07
CA THR A 83 4.88 -3.37 -2.63
C THR A 83 5.62 -2.24 -3.32
N LEU A 84 4.91 -1.44 -4.13
CA LEU A 84 5.44 -0.23 -4.74
C LEU A 84 5.96 0.76 -3.69
N ARG A 85 5.19 1.00 -2.62
CA ARG A 85 5.63 1.85 -1.50
C ARG A 85 6.90 1.32 -0.83
N SER A 86 7.00 0.01 -0.62
CA SER A 86 8.23 -0.62 -0.09
C SER A 86 9.43 -0.35 -0.99
N HIS A 87 9.27 -0.61 -2.28
CA HIS A 87 10.31 -0.37 -3.28
C HIS A 87 10.72 1.11 -3.35
N ILE A 88 9.76 2.04 -3.23
CA ILE A 88 10.03 3.47 -3.16
C ILE A 88 10.87 3.81 -1.93
N TRP A 89 10.56 3.27 -0.76
CA TRP A 89 11.35 3.50 0.46
C TRP A 89 12.78 2.96 0.34
N GLU A 90 12.97 1.84 -0.35
CA GLU A 90 14.28 1.23 -0.56
C GLU A 90 15.12 1.93 -1.62
N SER A 91 14.47 2.53 -2.63
CA SER A 91 15.14 3.06 -3.83
C SER A 91 15.24 4.59 -3.85
N THR A 92 14.55 5.28 -2.95
CA THR A 92 14.35 6.74 -3.01
C THR A 92 14.39 7.37 -1.61
N ALA A 93 14.50 8.70 -1.55
CA ALA A 93 14.44 9.46 -0.29
C ALA A 93 13.00 9.69 0.21
N ALA A 94 11.99 9.14 -0.47
CA ALA A 94 10.58 9.29 -0.10
C ALA A 94 10.17 8.31 1.02
N THR A 95 10.88 8.32 2.15
CA THR A 95 10.66 7.38 3.28
C THR A 95 9.37 7.64 4.05
N ASP A 96 8.74 8.79 3.83
CA ASP A 96 7.43 9.14 4.39
C ASP A 96 6.28 8.82 3.42
N ALA A 97 6.58 8.22 2.26
CA ALA A 97 5.56 7.88 1.29
C ALA A 97 4.56 6.86 1.86
N PHE A 98 3.27 7.06 1.59
CA PHE A 98 2.22 6.21 2.11
C PHE A 98 1.17 5.88 1.06
N VAL A 99 0.49 4.74 1.25
CA VAL A 99 -0.60 4.30 0.35
C VAL A 99 -1.85 5.12 0.64
N THR A 100 -2.50 5.61 -0.41
CA THR A 100 -3.83 6.23 -0.40
C THR A 100 -4.78 5.40 -1.24
N ALA A 101 -6.07 5.47 -0.90
CA ALA A 101 -7.13 4.85 -1.69
C ALA A 101 -8.12 5.92 -2.16
N SER A 102 -8.69 5.69 -3.33
CA SER A 102 -9.72 6.53 -3.94
C SER A 102 -10.84 5.64 -4.48
N LEU A 103 -12.09 6.06 -4.29
CA LEU A 103 -13.28 5.45 -4.88
C LEU A 103 -13.94 6.50 -5.78
N GLU A 104 -14.06 6.20 -7.07
CA GLU A 104 -14.60 7.12 -8.09
C GLU A 104 -13.90 8.50 -8.09
N GLY A 105 -12.60 8.52 -7.76
CA GLY A 105 -11.80 9.75 -7.65
C GLY A 105 -11.93 10.50 -6.32
N GLU A 106 -12.82 10.06 -5.42
CA GLU A 106 -12.93 10.58 -4.04
C GLU A 106 -11.99 9.79 -3.12
N ARG A 107 -11.20 10.48 -2.30
CA ARG A 107 -10.34 9.80 -1.32
C ARG A 107 -11.17 9.13 -0.24
N ILE A 108 -10.86 7.87 0.04
CA ILE A 108 -11.44 7.09 1.15
C ILE A 108 -10.34 6.61 2.12
N SER A 109 -10.72 6.13 3.30
CA SER A 109 -9.76 5.53 4.22
C SER A 109 -9.28 4.17 3.69
N ILE A 110 -8.03 3.79 3.98
CA ILE A 110 -7.50 2.46 3.61
C ILE A 110 -8.34 1.34 4.23
N GLN A 111 -8.81 1.50 5.47
CA GLN A 111 -9.68 0.51 6.10
C GLN A 111 -11.00 0.33 5.34
N GLU A 112 -11.62 1.43 4.90
CA GLU A 112 -12.82 1.40 4.07
C GLU A 112 -12.54 0.72 2.73
N ALA A 113 -11.43 1.06 2.08
CA ALA A 113 -11.01 0.46 0.82
C ALA A 113 -10.77 -1.05 0.93
N LEU A 114 -10.13 -1.51 2.02
CA LEU A 114 -9.89 -2.95 2.28
C LEU A 114 -11.20 -3.70 2.55
N LEU A 115 -12.13 -3.09 3.29
CA LEU A 115 -13.47 -3.66 3.52
C LEU A 115 -14.25 -3.78 2.21
N LEU A 116 -14.20 -2.75 1.35
CA LEU A 116 -14.89 -2.74 0.06
C LEU A 116 -14.28 -3.74 -0.93
N SER A 117 -12.96 -3.72 -1.09
CA SER A 117 -12.25 -4.64 -1.99
C SER A 117 -12.26 -6.10 -1.54
N ASN A 118 -12.81 -6.41 -0.35
CA ASN A 118 -12.81 -7.73 0.26
C ASN A 118 -11.39 -8.35 0.32
N GLN A 119 -10.36 -7.49 0.32
CA GLN A 119 -8.96 -7.89 0.39
C GLN A 119 -8.57 -8.04 1.86
N ASN A 120 -8.32 -9.27 2.29
CA ASN A 120 -7.82 -9.56 3.62
C ASN A 120 -6.30 -9.36 3.66
N TRP A 121 -5.85 -8.16 4.02
CA TRP A 121 -4.43 -7.89 4.30
C TRP A 121 -4.08 -8.34 5.72
N ILE A 122 -3.16 -9.30 5.85
CA ILE A 122 -2.58 -9.70 7.14
C ILE A 122 -1.19 -9.05 7.24
N PRO A 123 -0.93 -8.17 8.23
CA PRO A 123 0.36 -7.50 8.40
C PRO A 123 1.49 -8.44 8.84
#